data_AF-A0AB38YDF4-F1
#
_entry.id   AF-A0AB38YDF4-F1
#
_cell.length_a   1.000
_cell.length_b   1.000
_cell.length_c   1.000
_cell.angle_alpha   90.00
_cell.angle_beta   90.00
_cell.angle_gamma   90.00
#
_symmetry.space_group_name_H-M   'P 1'
#
loop_
_entity.id
_entity.type
_entity.pdbx_description
1 polymer ?
#
loop_
_entity_poly.entity_id
_entity_poly.type
_entity_poly.pdbx_seq_one_letter_code
_entity_poly.pdbx_strand_id
1 'polypeptide(L)' 'MASVTKSNNFEKSLADLEKIVVQLEQGELSLDEAMAAFEQGVRLTRACQQQLDAAEQKVRILLDESQTAPPTE' A
#
# COMPACT_ATOMS: atom_id res chain seq x y z
N MET A 1 -16.62 -12.24 -6.79
CA MET A 1 -16.55 -11.35 -5.61
C MET A 1 -15.17 -11.37 -4.93
N ALA A 2 -14.04 -11.54 -5.66
CA ALA A 2 -12.71 -11.71 -5.04
C ALA A 2 -11.76 -10.50 -5.20
N SER A 3 -12.13 -9.50 -6.00
CA SER A 3 -11.22 -8.39 -6.33
C SER A 3 -11.38 -7.15 -5.44
N VAL A 4 -12.45 -7.06 -4.65
CA VAL A 4 -12.77 -5.86 -3.82
C VAL A 4 -12.02 -5.87 -2.49
N THR A 5 -11.66 -7.05 -1.96
CA THR A 5 -11.11 -7.19 -0.60
C THR A 5 -9.66 -6.70 -0.47
N LYS A 6 -8.84 -6.80 -1.52
CA LYS A 6 -7.46 -6.28 -1.51
C LYS A 6 -7.41 -4.75 -1.62
N SER A 7 -8.28 -4.14 -2.44
CA SER A 7 -8.35 -2.67 -2.59
C SER A 7 -8.72 -1.99 -1.27
N ASN A 8 -9.73 -2.54 -0.58
CA ASN A 8 -10.15 -2.03 0.74
C ASN A 8 -9.05 -2.10 1.80
N ASN A 9 -8.11 -3.03 1.69
CA ASN A 9 -6.97 -3.09 2.62
C ASN A 9 -5.93 -2.03 2.32
N PHE A 10 -5.64 -1.72 1.05
CA PHE A 10 -4.71 -0.66 0.68
C PHE A 10 -5.21 0.71 1.17
N GLU A 11 -6.43 1.08 0.77
CA GLU A 11 -7.03 2.37 1.10
C GLU A 11 -7.13 2.57 2.61
N LYS A 12 -7.47 1.50 3.35
CA LYS A 12 -7.48 1.53 4.81
C LYS A 12 -6.08 1.75 5.39
N SER A 13 -5.08 1.01 4.94
CA SER A 13 -3.70 1.18 5.41
C SER A 13 -3.15 2.58 5.12
N LEU A 14 -3.51 3.15 3.97
CA LEU A 14 -3.14 4.52 3.60
C LEU A 14 -3.83 5.54 4.50
N ALA A 15 -5.14 5.41 4.72
CA ALA A 15 -5.89 6.32 5.60
C ALA A 15 -5.41 6.25 7.07
N ASP A 16 -5.03 5.07 7.55
CA ASP A 16 -4.47 4.91 8.89
C ASP A 16 -3.06 5.51 9.00
N LEU A 17 -2.26 5.47 7.92
CA LEU A 17 -0.96 6.14 7.86
C LEU A 17 -1.12 7.67 7.88
N GLU A 18 -2.07 8.23 7.12
CA GLU A 18 -2.35 9.66 7.12
C GLU A 18 -2.73 10.18 8.51
N LYS A 19 -3.57 9.44 9.24
CA LYS A 19 -3.92 9.79 10.63
C LYS A 19 -2.69 9.83 11.54
N ILE A 20 -1.79 8.86 11.40
CA ILE A 20 -0.55 8.80 12.20
C ILE A 20 0.33 10.01 11.88
N VAL A 21 0.47 10.37 10.61
CA VAL A 21 1.25 11.57 10.20
C VAL A 21 0.66 12.81 10.85
N VAL A 22 -0.67 13.00 10.75
CA VAL A 22 -1.35 14.14 11.38
C VAL A 22 -1.12 14.18 12.89
N GLN A 23 -1.19 13.03 13.58
CA GLN A 23 -0.93 12.96 15.03
C GLN A 23 0.52 13.31 15.38
N LEU A 24 1.49 12.87 14.58
CA LEU A 24 2.90 13.19 14.78
C LEU A 24 3.18 14.68 14.52
N GLU A 25 2.54 15.28 13.51
CA GLU A 25 2.68 16.70 13.17
C GLU A 25 2.05 17.64 14.21
N GLN A 26 0.98 17.20 14.89
CA GLN A 26 0.33 17.97 15.95
C GLN A 26 1.25 18.17 17.18
N GLY A 27 2.19 17.25 17.42
CA GLY A 27 3.19 17.39 18.49
C GLY A 27 2.63 17.29 19.92
N GLU A 28 1.39 16.82 20.09
CA GLU A 28 0.76 16.63 21.40
C GLU A 28 1.09 15.28 22.05
N LEU A 29 1.78 14.39 21.33
CA LEU A 29 2.15 13.06 21.78
C LEU A 29 3.33 13.10 22.77
N SER A 30 3.28 12.27 23.81
CA SER A 30 4.46 11.96 24.61
C SER A 30 5.50 11.21 23.77
N LEU A 31 6.74 11.13 24.26
CA LEU A 31 7.82 10.44 23.54
C LEU A 31 7.49 8.97 23.24
N ASP A 32 6.92 8.25 24.20
CA ASP A 32 6.56 6.85 24.04
C ASP A 32 5.43 6.67 23.01
N GLU A 33 4.44 7.56 23.03
CA GLU A 33 3.34 7.55 22.05
C GLU A 33 3.83 7.92 20.65
N ALA A 34 4.70 8.92 20.53
CA ALA A 34 5.32 9.30 19.27
C ALA A 34 6.15 8.14 18.69
N MET A 35 6.83 7.37 19.54
CA MET A 35 7.58 6.19 19.11
C MET A 35 6.67 5.06 18.64
N ALA A 36 5.59 4.79 19.37
CA ALA A 36 4.59 3.79 18.95
C ALA A 36 3.92 4.19 17.63
N ALA A 37 3.54 5.45 17.48
CA ALA A 37 2.95 6.01 16.26
C ALA A 37 3.92 5.89 15.07
N PHE A 38 5.19 6.26 15.27
CA PHE A 38 6.23 6.13 14.25
C PHE A 38 6.42 4.68 13.79
N GLU A 39 6.55 3.72 14.72
CA GLU A 39 6.67 2.31 14.38
C GLU A 39 5.47 1.81 13.57
N GLN A 40 4.27 2.21 13.97
CA GLN A 40 3.05 1.83 13.26
C GLN A 40 3.02 2.45 11.85
N GLY A 41 3.43 3.70 11.71
CA GLY A 41 3.60 4.36 10.41
C GLY A 41 4.56 3.58 9.50
N VAL A 42 5.74 3.18 10.01
CA VAL A 42 6.71 2.37 9.26
C VAL A 42 6.11 1.03 8.82
N ARG A 43 5.34 0.35 9.68
CA ARG A 43 4.67 -0.91 9.34
C ARG A 43 3.64 -0.72 8.22
N LEU A 44 2.82 0.33 8.30
CA LEU A 44 1.81 0.63 7.29
C LEU A 44 2.44 1.01 5.95
N THR A 45 3.47 1.85 5.94
CA THR A 45 4.20 2.22 4.71
C THR A 45 4.76 0.99 4.01
N ARG A 46 5.37 0.05 4.75
CA ARG A 46 5.87 -1.21 4.17
C ARG A 46 4.75 -2.06 3.58
N ALA A 47 3.61 -2.15 4.27
CA ALA A 47 2.45 -2.90 3.78
C ALA A 47 1.88 -2.29 2.49
N CYS A 48 1.77 -0.96 2.42
CA CYS A 48 1.33 -0.24 1.22
C CYS A 48 2.28 -0.51 0.05
N GLN A 49 3.60 -0.40 0.26
CA GLN A 49 4.59 -0.65 -0.78
C GLN A 49 4.48 -2.08 -1.33
N GLN A 50 4.39 -3.10 -0.47
CA GLN A 50 4.25 -4.48 -0.90
C GLN A 50 2.98 -4.73 -1.74
N GLN A 51 1.89 -4.03 -1.43
CA GLN A 51 0.65 -4.14 -2.20
C GLN A 51 0.79 -3.47 -3.58
N LEU A 52 1.46 -2.32 -3.66
CA LEU A 52 1.77 -1.65 -4.91
C LEU A 52 2.69 -2.51 -5.79
N ASP A 53 3.76 -3.07 -5.22
CA ASP A 53 4.69 -3.95 -5.94
C ASP A 53 3.96 -5.18 -6.52
N ALA A 54 3.07 -5.79 -5.73
CA ALA A 54 2.26 -6.92 -6.19
C ALA A 54 1.27 -6.53 -7.30
N ALA A 55 0.71 -5.32 -7.23
CA ALA A 55 -0.17 -4.80 -8.27
C ALA A 55 0.60 -4.52 -9.57
N GLU A 56 1.77 -3.88 -9.47
CA GLU A 56 2.65 -3.61 -10.61
C GLU A 56 3.09 -4.91 -11.29
N GLN A 57 3.52 -5.91 -10.52
CA GLN A 57 3.90 -7.22 -11.06
C GLN A 57 2.73 -7.87 -11.80
N LYS A 58 1.52 -7.79 -11.26
CA LYS A 58 0.33 -8.34 -11.92
C LYS A 58 0.02 -7.61 -13.22
N VAL A 59 0.13 -6.28 -13.25
CA VAL A 59 -0.04 -5.48 -14.48
C VAL A 59 0.98 -5.89 -15.53
N ARG A 60 2.25 -6.04 -15.15
CA ARG A 60 3.32 -6.46 -16.05
C ARG A 60 3.04 -7.82 -16.69
N ILE A 61 2.63 -8.82 -15.90
CA ILE A 61 2.29 -10.16 -16.42
C ILE A 61 1.15 -10.06 -17.44
N LEU A 62 0.10 -9.29 -17.14
CA LEU A 62 -1.04 -9.13 -18.06
C LEU A 62 -0.64 -8.44 -19.38
N LEU A 63 0.27 -7.46 -19.32
CA LEU A 63 0.81 -6.80 -20.51
C LEU A 63 1.71 -7.72 -21.33
N ASP A 64 2.54 -8.53 -20.68
CA ASP A 64 3.41 -9.51 -21.35
C ASP A 64 2.58 -10.64 -22.00
N GLU A 65 1.52 -11.13 -21.34
CA GLU A 65 0.57 -12.10 -21.90
C GLU A 65 -0.16 -11.54 -23.13
N SER A 66 -0.56 -10.26 -23.09
CA SER A 66 -1.22 -9.59 -24.23
C SER A 66 -0.33 -9.40 -25.47
N GLN A 67 1.00 -9.48 -25.32
CA GLN A 67 1.96 -9.40 -26.43
C GLN A 67 2.28 -10.75 -27.09
N THR A 68 1.73 -11.87 -26.58
CA THR A 68 1.94 -13.21 -27.16
C THR A 68 0.91 -13.63 -28.21
N ALA A 69 0.15 -12.69 -28.78
CA ALA A 69 -0.58 -12.96 -30.01
C ALA A 69 0.44 -13.23 -31.15
N PRO A 70 0.43 -14.41 -31.78
CA PRO A 70 1.42 -14.76 -32.80
C PRO A 70 1.31 -13.79 -33.99
N PRO A 71 2.43 -13.43 -34.65
CA PRO A 71 2.36 -12.72 -35.91
C PRO A 71 1.53 -13.57 -36.86
N THR A 72 0.44 -13.00 -37.35
CA THR A 72 -0.43 -13.63 -38.34
C THR A 72 0.25 -13.45 -39.69
N GLU A 73 1.16 -14.35 -40.04
CA GLU A 73 1.62 -14.59 -41.42
C GLU A 73 1.76 -16.09 -41.67
#